data_AF-A0A2N0QIE8-F1
#
_entry.id   AF-A0A2N0QIE8-F1
#
_cell.length_a   1.000
_cell.length_b   1.000
_cell.length_c   1.000
_cell.angle_alpha   90.00
_cell.angle_beta   90.00
_cell.angle_gamma   90.00
#
_symmetry.space_group_name_H-M   'P 1'
#
loop_
_entity.id
_entity.type
_entity.pdbx_description
1 polymer ?
#
loop_
_entity_poly.entity_id
_entity_poly.type
_entity_poly.pdbx_seq_one_letter_code
_entity_poly.pdbx_strand_id
1 'polypeptide(L)'
;FAHAFYILLSPKSEVLFDQYNTNNNDPNNPWKLAPSYGQIIDGNINSNPLMIQIPDENTNMFIDIRTSLFAMYLFLTGDSSALSNWSYTNNPSIAILIVLFSLLIVVYLMNLLIGLLNIAIEEDNNRVSYLIQKAEVNNINLNHSISVNMLIYLNFIF
;
A
#
# COMPACT_ATOMS: atom_id res chain seq x y z
N PHE A 1 1.57 -0.30 15.77
CA PHE A 1 0.27 -0.30 15.09
C PHE A 1 -0.22 -1.71 14.79
N ALA A 2 0.48 -2.55 14.01
CA ALA A 2 0.07 -3.93 13.74
C ALA A 2 -0.32 -4.72 15.01
N HIS A 3 0.51 -4.67 16.07
CA HIS A 3 0.18 -5.31 17.35
C HIS A 3 -1.07 -4.74 18.05
N ALA A 4 -1.30 -3.42 17.94
CA ALA A 4 -2.49 -2.79 18.52
C ALA A 4 -3.76 -3.19 17.76
N PHE A 5 -3.70 -3.21 16.43
CA PHE A 5 -4.78 -3.74 15.60
C PHE A 5 -5.00 -5.23 15.86
N TYR A 6 -3.93 -6.02 16.00
CA TYR A 6 -4.01 -7.43 16.38
C TYR A 6 -4.82 -7.60 17.68
N ILE A 7 -4.47 -6.90 18.76
CA ILE A 7 -5.22 -7.00 20.02
C ILE A 7 -6.68 -6.56 19.86
N LEU A 8 -6.94 -5.50 19.08
CA LEU A 8 -8.27 -4.91 18.95
C LEU A 8 -9.19 -5.69 18.01
N LEU A 9 -8.61 -6.35 16.99
CA LEU A 9 -9.30 -7.01 15.89
C LEU A 9 -9.16 -8.53 15.90
N SER A 10 -8.35 -9.09 16.79
CA SER A 10 -8.29 -10.54 16.99
C SER A 10 -9.61 -11.04 17.56
N PRO A 11 -10.06 -12.24 17.16
CA PRO A 11 -11.15 -12.93 17.84
C PRO A 11 -10.79 -13.21 19.30
N LYS A 12 -11.79 -13.23 20.18
CA LYS A 12 -11.64 -13.49 21.62
C LYS A 12 -11.53 -14.98 21.96
N SER A 13 -11.92 -15.84 21.03
CA SER A 13 -11.88 -17.29 21.17
C SER A 13 -11.22 -17.92 19.95
N GLU A 14 -10.76 -19.16 20.09
CA GLU A 14 -10.29 -19.95 18.96
C GLU A 14 -11.35 -20.01 17.85
N VAL A 15 -10.90 -19.82 16.62
CA VAL A 15 -11.74 -19.86 15.43
C VAL A 15 -11.67 -21.26 14.84
N LEU A 16 -12.84 -21.90 14.71
CA LEU A 16 -13.00 -23.14 13.97
C LEU A 16 -13.72 -22.81 12.66
N PHE A 17 -13.02 -22.93 11.53
CA PHE A 17 -13.59 -22.66 10.20
C PHE A 17 -14.55 -23.76 9.71
N ASP A 18 -14.45 -24.96 10.28
CA ASP A 18 -15.33 -26.10 9.94
C ASP A 18 -16.66 -26.09 10.72
N GLN A 19 -16.77 -25.24 11.74
CA GLN A 19 -17.94 -25.17 12.61
C GLN A 19 -18.54 -23.77 12.59
N TYR A 20 -19.74 -23.66 12.02
CA TYR A 20 -20.52 -22.42 12.04
C TYR A 20 -20.75 -21.97 13.48
N ASN A 21 -20.21 -20.81 13.84
CA ASN A 21 -20.35 -20.26 15.17
C ASN A 21 -20.54 -18.74 15.12
N THR A 22 -21.80 -18.29 15.09
CA THR A 22 -22.16 -16.87 15.26
C THR A 22 -22.74 -16.56 16.64
N ASN A 23 -22.83 -17.56 17.52
CA ASN A 23 -23.42 -17.44 18.85
C ASN A 23 -22.48 -16.77 19.87
N ASN A 24 -21.25 -16.43 19.48
CA ASN A 24 -20.38 -15.62 20.32
C ASN A 24 -20.71 -14.13 20.16
N ASN A 25 -20.65 -13.37 21.26
CA ASN A 25 -20.81 -11.91 21.24
C ASN A 25 -19.54 -11.21 20.74
N ASP A 26 -18.69 -11.92 20.00
CA ASP A 26 -17.45 -11.40 19.47
C ASP A 26 -17.69 -10.74 18.11
N PRO A 27 -17.50 -9.42 17.97
CA PRO A 27 -17.62 -8.74 16.68
C PRO A 27 -16.50 -9.10 15.70
N ASN A 28 -15.37 -9.62 16.17
CA ASN A 28 -14.20 -9.92 15.35
C ASN A 28 -14.16 -11.37 14.85
N ASN A 29 -15.15 -12.18 15.20
CA ASN A 29 -15.24 -13.54 14.72
C ASN A 29 -15.42 -13.57 13.18
N PRO A 30 -14.58 -14.31 12.43
CA PRO A 30 -14.68 -14.41 10.97
C PRO A 30 -16.07 -14.77 10.45
N TRP A 31 -16.83 -15.59 11.18
CA TRP A 31 -18.21 -15.95 10.80
C TRP A 31 -19.19 -14.76 10.78
N LYS A 32 -18.91 -13.68 11.51
CA LYS A 32 -19.69 -12.43 11.46
C LYS A 32 -19.20 -11.43 10.44
N LEU A 33 -17.93 -11.54 10.06
CA LEU A 33 -17.29 -10.66 9.07
C LEU A 33 -17.48 -11.21 7.65
N ALA A 34 -17.72 -12.51 7.51
CA ALA A 34 -17.96 -13.15 6.23
C ALA A 34 -19.17 -12.55 5.50
N PRO A 35 -19.11 -12.39 4.17
CA PRO A 35 -20.24 -11.96 3.37
C PRO A 35 -21.47 -12.85 3.60
N SER A 36 -22.61 -12.21 3.83
CA SER A 36 -23.90 -12.86 4.00
C SER A 36 -24.89 -12.39 2.95
N TYR A 37 -25.72 -13.32 2.49
CA TYR A 37 -26.67 -13.12 1.40
C TYR A 37 -28.09 -13.33 1.93
N GLY A 38 -28.86 -12.23 2.00
CA GLY A 38 -30.27 -12.25 2.36
C GLY A 38 -31.16 -12.60 1.16
N GLN A 39 -32.35 -13.13 1.44
CA GLN A 39 -33.38 -13.32 0.43
C GLN A 39 -34.28 -12.08 0.35
N ILE A 40 -34.57 -11.64 -0.87
CA ILE A 40 -35.59 -10.60 -1.13
C ILE A 40 -36.89 -11.32 -1.50
N ILE A 41 -37.93 -11.13 -0.69
CA ILE A 41 -39.26 -11.69 -0.95
C ILE A 41 -40.22 -10.51 -1.02
N ASP A 42 -40.95 -10.40 -2.14
CA ASP A 42 -41.95 -9.35 -2.37
C ASP A 42 -41.45 -7.92 -2.11
N GLY A 43 -40.20 -7.65 -2.49
CA GLY A 43 -39.56 -6.34 -2.32
C GLY A 43 -39.05 -6.03 -0.91
N ASN A 44 -39.25 -6.93 0.06
CA ASN A 44 -38.72 -6.79 1.41
C ASN A 44 -37.50 -7.71 1.63
N ILE A 45 -36.48 -7.18 2.31
CA ILE A 45 -35.27 -7.94 2.65
C ILE A 45 -35.56 -8.74 3.92
N ASN A 46 -35.45 -10.07 3.85
CA ASN A 46 -35.52 -10.90 5.05
C ASN A 46 -34.31 -10.59 5.95
N SER A 47 -34.56 -10.32 7.24
CA SER A 47 -33.52 -9.94 8.21
C SER A 47 -32.57 -11.09 8.55
N ASN A 48 -32.95 -12.34 8.29
CA ASN A 48 -32.06 -13.49 8.45
C ASN A 48 -31.41 -13.85 7.10
N PRO A 49 -30.07 -13.99 7.05
CA PRO A 49 -29.37 -14.38 5.84
C PRO A 49 -29.74 -15.81 5.45
N LEU A 50 -29.94 -16.04 4.15
CA LEU A 50 -30.20 -17.37 3.59
C LEU A 50 -28.89 -18.17 3.49
N MET A 51 -27.80 -17.50 3.14
CA MET A 51 -26.49 -18.11 2.94
C MET A 51 -25.40 -17.19 3.50
N ILE A 52 -24.36 -17.79 4.08
CA ILE A 52 -23.15 -17.10 4.56
C ILE A 52 -21.96 -17.77 3.88
N GLN A 53 -21.03 -16.97 3.35
CA GLN A 53 -19.80 -17.50 2.80
C GLN A 53 -18.96 -18.11 3.92
N ILE A 54 -18.39 -19.30 3.70
CA ILE A 54 -17.50 -19.92 4.67
C ILE A 54 -16.26 -19.01 4.80
N PRO A 55 -15.96 -18.49 6.00
CA PRO A 55 -14.81 -17.63 6.21
C PRO A 55 -13.52 -18.43 6.03
N ASP A 56 -12.48 -17.72 5.61
CA ASP A 56 -11.11 -18.21 5.54
C ASP A 56 -10.20 -17.39 6.46
N GLU A 57 -8.91 -17.72 6.46
CA GLU A 57 -7.89 -17.00 7.24
C GLU A 57 -7.76 -15.53 6.83
N ASN A 58 -8.16 -15.15 5.62
CA ASN A 58 -8.09 -13.78 5.12
C ASN A 58 -9.32 -12.95 5.53
N THR A 59 -10.43 -13.61 5.87
CA THR A 59 -11.67 -12.94 6.31
C THR A 59 -11.44 -12.11 7.57
N ASN A 60 -10.53 -12.54 8.44
CA ASN A 60 -9.95 -11.66 9.46
C ASN A 60 -8.43 -11.87 9.52
N MET A 61 -7.68 -11.00 8.84
CA MET A 61 -6.22 -11.05 8.84
C MET A 61 -5.58 -10.74 10.21
N PHE A 62 -6.33 -10.39 11.24
CA PHE A 62 -5.83 -10.12 12.59
C PHE A 62 -5.94 -11.31 13.54
N ILE A 63 -6.28 -12.50 13.05
CA ILE A 63 -6.27 -13.74 13.85
C ILE A 63 -4.85 -14.14 14.26
N ASP A 64 -3.86 -13.94 13.38
CA ASP A 64 -2.44 -14.21 13.66
C ASP A 64 -1.62 -12.91 13.58
N ILE A 65 -0.60 -12.80 14.44
CA ILE A 65 0.30 -11.65 14.43
C ILE A 65 1.04 -11.50 13.09
N ARG A 66 1.39 -12.60 12.41
CA ARG A 66 2.07 -12.59 11.10
C ARG A 66 1.17 -11.99 10.02
N THR A 67 -0.10 -12.40 9.98
CA THR A 67 -1.08 -11.87 9.04
C THR A 67 -1.46 -10.43 9.39
N SER A 68 -1.45 -10.04 10.68
CA SER A 68 -1.69 -8.66 11.09
C SER A 68 -0.60 -7.68 10.61
N LEU A 69 0.66 -8.15 10.54
CA LEU A 69 1.76 -7.38 9.97
C LEU A 69 1.55 -7.22 8.46
N PHE A 70 1.13 -8.28 7.78
CA PHE A 70 0.83 -8.24 6.35
C PHE A 70 -0.36 -7.33 6.04
N ALA A 71 -1.43 -7.38 6.85
CA ALA A 71 -2.57 -6.45 6.77
C ALA A 71 -2.14 -4.99 6.87
N MET A 72 -1.20 -4.68 7.77
CA MET A 72 -0.66 -3.32 7.87
C MET A 72 0.22 -2.95 6.69
N TYR A 73 0.99 -3.88 6.15
CA TYR A 73 1.73 -3.66 4.92
C TYR A 73 0.79 -3.34 3.74
N LEU A 74 -0.27 -4.14 3.54
CA LEU A 74 -1.28 -3.89 2.52
C LEU A 74 -1.89 -2.50 2.66
N PHE A 75 -2.30 -2.15 3.89
CA PHE A 75 -2.86 -0.84 4.19
C PHE A 75 -1.88 0.31 3.87
N LEU A 76 -0.59 0.16 4.20
CA LEU A 76 0.45 1.14 3.88
C LEU A 76 0.62 1.33 2.36
N THR A 77 0.46 0.26 1.59
CA THR A 77 0.53 0.31 0.12
C THR A 77 -0.76 0.80 -0.54
N GLY A 78 -1.79 1.11 0.23
CA GLY A 78 -3.06 1.65 -0.23
C GLY A 78 -4.18 0.62 -0.38
N ASP A 79 -3.95 -0.64 -0.02
CA ASP A 79 -4.99 -1.67 -0.01
C ASP A 79 -5.69 -1.71 1.35
N SER A 80 -6.91 -1.19 1.39
CA SER A 80 -7.75 -1.14 2.60
C SER A 80 -8.60 -2.39 2.82
N SER A 81 -8.50 -3.42 1.97
CA SER A 81 -9.30 -4.66 2.09
C SER A 81 -9.12 -5.34 3.45
N ALA A 82 -7.92 -5.26 4.02
CA ALA A 82 -7.63 -5.82 5.33
C ALA A 82 -8.42 -5.16 6.48
N LEU A 83 -8.96 -3.95 6.30
CA LEU A 83 -9.72 -3.21 7.31
C LEU A 83 -11.19 -2.97 6.92
N SER A 84 -11.62 -3.38 5.73
CA SER A 84 -12.96 -3.06 5.20
C SER A 84 -14.11 -3.71 5.96
N ASN A 85 -13.82 -4.75 6.75
CA ASN A 85 -14.84 -5.51 7.47
C ASN A 85 -15.40 -4.75 8.70
N TRP A 86 -14.72 -3.70 9.17
CA TRP A 86 -15.14 -2.94 10.34
C TRP A 86 -15.69 -1.56 9.96
N SER A 87 -16.88 -1.23 10.47
CA SER A 87 -17.44 0.13 10.35
C SER A 87 -16.72 1.11 11.27
N TYR A 88 -16.32 2.26 10.70
CA TYR A 88 -15.71 3.38 11.42
C TYR A 88 -16.65 4.06 12.40
N THR A 89 -17.97 4.07 12.15
CA THR A 89 -18.95 4.73 13.02
C THR A 89 -19.18 3.96 14.32
N ASN A 90 -19.05 2.63 14.26
CA ASN A 90 -19.36 1.75 15.38
C ASN A 90 -18.14 1.50 16.28
N ASN A 91 -16.93 1.80 15.78
CA ASN A 91 -15.68 1.52 16.47
C ASN A 91 -14.73 2.73 16.39
N PRO A 92 -15.00 3.80 17.17
CA PRO A 92 -14.23 5.04 17.10
C PRO A 92 -12.74 4.83 17.39
N SER A 93 -12.39 3.87 18.24
CA SER A 93 -10.99 3.53 18.55
C SER A 93 -10.22 3.04 17.32
N ILE A 94 -10.84 2.20 16.48
CA ILE A 94 -10.22 1.71 15.22
C ILE A 94 -10.00 2.90 14.28
N ALA A 95 -11.03 3.73 14.12
CA ALA A 95 -10.96 4.91 13.23
C ALA A 95 -9.84 5.87 13.66
N ILE A 96 -9.74 6.17 14.95
CA ILE A 96 -8.66 7.01 15.50
C ILE A 96 -7.29 6.36 15.24
N LEU A 97 -7.17 5.05 15.47
CA LEU A 97 -5.90 4.34 15.27
C LEU A 97 -5.46 4.35 13.80
N ILE A 98 -6.40 4.19 12.85
CA ILE A 98 -6.14 4.28 11.42
C ILE A 98 -5.67 5.68 11.03
N VAL A 99 -6.40 6.72 11.44
CA VAL A 99 -6.06 8.12 11.12
C VAL A 99 -4.68 8.48 11.68
N LEU A 100 -4.43 8.12 12.95
CA LEU A 100 -3.15 8.38 13.61
C LEU A 100 -2.00 7.62 12.92
N PHE A 101 -2.22 6.35 12.59
CA PHE A 101 -1.22 5.54 11.90
C PHE A 101 -0.83 6.13 10.55
N SER A 102 -1.83 6.44 9.71
CA SER A 102 -1.62 7.02 8.39
C SER A 102 -0.90 8.36 8.47
N LEU A 103 -1.33 9.25 9.39
CA LEU A 103 -0.69 10.55 9.58
C LEU A 103 0.79 10.40 9.96
N LEU A 104 1.11 9.57 10.95
CA LEU A 104 2.48 9.39 11.42
C LEU A 104 3.38 8.77 10.35
N ILE A 105 2.87 7.79 9.61
CA ILE A 105 3.63 7.13 8.54
C ILE A 105 3.92 8.10 7.40
N VAL A 106 2.93 8.88 6.96
CA VAL A 106 3.14 9.84 5.88
C VAL A 106 4.22 10.83 6.28
N VAL A 107 4.14 11.41 7.49
CA VAL A 107 5.17 12.32 7.98
C VAL A 107 6.53 11.63 8.08
N TYR A 108 6.59 10.42 8.64
CA TYR A 108 7.84 9.66 8.78
C TYR A 108 8.50 9.35 7.44
N LEU A 109 7.74 8.77 6.50
CA LEU A 109 8.26 8.40 5.18
C LEU A 109 8.64 9.62 4.36
N MET A 110 7.88 10.71 4.42
CA MET A 110 8.25 11.95 3.71
C MET A 110 9.54 12.54 4.29
N ASN A 111 9.69 12.57 5.61
CA ASN A 111 10.91 13.07 6.25
C ASN A 111 12.13 12.19 5.90
N LEU A 112 11.95 10.86 5.91
CA LEU A 112 13.00 9.93 5.54
C LEU A 112 13.36 10.05 4.06
N LEU A 113 12.38 10.13 3.17
CA LEU A 113 12.58 10.28 1.73
C LEU A 113 13.30 11.60 1.41
N ILE A 114 12.87 12.71 2.00
CA ILE A 114 13.52 14.02 1.82
C ILE A 114 14.97 13.96 2.32
N GLY A 115 15.22 13.34 3.48
CA GLY A 115 16.57 13.20 4.02
C GLY A 115 17.50 12.37 3.13
N LEU A 116 17.02 11.21 2.64
CA LEU A 116 17.78 10.36 1.72
C LEU A 116 18.00 11.06 0.37
N LEU A 117 16.98 11.72 -0.16
CA LEU A 117 17.07 12.44 -1.42
C LEU A 117 18.05 13.62 -1.32
N ASN A 118 18.07 14.32 -0.19
CA ASN A 118 19.03 15.39 0.06
C ASN A 118 20.48 14.87 0.00
N ILE A 119 20.75 13.72 0.63
CA ILE A 119 22.08 13.10 0.62
C ILE A 119 22.49 12.70 -0.81
N ALA A 120 21.59 12.05 -1.55
CA ALA A 120 21.86 11.63 -2.92
C ALA A 120 22.11 12.84 -3.85
N ILE A 121 21.32 13.91 -3.71
CA ILE A 121 21.52 15.15 -4.49
C ILE A 121 22.84 15.83 -4.14
N GLU A 122 23.24 15.84 -2.86
CA GLU A 122 24.50 16.45 -2.45
C GLU A 122 25.71 15.74 -3.06
N GLU A 123 25.67 14.41 -3.14
CA GLU A 123 26.71 13.59 -3.80
C GLU A 123 26.76 13.85 -5.32
N ASP A 124 25.60 13.94 -5.99
CA ASP A 124 25.51 14.17 -7.43
C ASP A 124 25.65 15.66 -7.84
N ASN A 125 25.56 16.60 -6.91
CA ASN A 125 25.82 18.04 -7.13
C ASN A 125 27.33 18.31 -7.25
N ASN A 126 28.01 17.49 -8.05
CA ASN A 126 29.42 17.60 -8.30
C ASN A 126 29.66 18.48 -9.53
N ARG A 127 30.11 19.71 -9.28
CA ARG A 127 30.52 20.67 -10.32
C ARG A 127 31.52 20.05 -11.31
N VAL A 128 32.38 19.14 -10.87
CA VAL A 128 33.34 18.44 -11.74
C VAL A 128 32.61 17.53 -12.72
N SER A 129 31.66 16.71 -12.26
CA SER A 129 30.82 15.86 -13.12
C SER A 129 30.03 16.69 -14.13
N TYR A 130 29.50 17.85 -13.73
CA TYR A 130 28.84 18.80 -14.65
C TYR A 130 29.79 19.33 -15.73
N LEU A 131 31.00 19.73 -15.36
CA LEU A 131 32.00 20.25 -16.31
C LEU A 131 32.49 19.17 -17.27
N ILE A 132 32.66 17.93 -16.79
CA ILE A 132 33.01 16.77 -17.63
C ILE A 132 31.90 16.52 -18.66
N GLN A 133 30.64 16.43 -18.23
CA GLN A 133 29.52 16.23 -19.15
C GLN A 133 29.42 17.37 -20.18
N LYS A 134 29.63 18.62 -19.76
CA LYS A 134 29.65 19.77 -20.67
C LYS A 134 30.79 19.71 -21.69
N ALA A 135 31.98 19.29 -21.27
CA ALA A 135 33.12 19.12 -22.15
C ALA A 135 32.90 17.98 -23.16
N GLU A 136 32.30 16.86 -22.72
CA GLU A 136 31.98 15.72 -23.56
C GLU A 136 30.96 16.09 -24.64
N VAL A 137 29.86 16.76 -24.27
CA VAL A 137 28.87 17.30 -25.22
C VAL A 137 29.51 18.27 -26.21
N ASN A 138 30.35 19.19 -25.74
CA ASN A 138 31.06 20.12 -26.63
C ASN A 138 32.00 19.39 -27.60
N ASN A 139 32.72 18.37 -27.13
CA ASN A 139 33.63 17.59 -27.96
C ASN A 139 32.87 16.84 -29.06
N ILE A 140 31.73 16.23 -28.73
CA ILE A 140 30.84 15.56 -29.70
C ILE A 140 30.37 16.57 -30.77
N ASN A 141 29.91 17.76 -30.35
CA ASN A 141 29.47 18.81 -31.27
C ASN A 141 30.59 19.31 -32.19
N LEU A 142 31.81 19.43 -31.65
CA LEU A 142 32.99 19.81 -32.43
C LEU A 142 33.32 18.74 -33.48
N ASN A 143 33.37 17.47 -33.07
CA ASN A 143 33.68 16.35 -33.96
C ASN A 143 32.63 16.21 -35.06
N HIS A 144 31.35 16.38 -34.73
CA HIS A 144 30.27 16.41 -35.72
C HIS A 144 30.46 17.56 -36.73
N SER A 145 30.75 18.78 -36.25
CA SER A 145 30.96 19.94 -37.13
C SER A 145 32.17 19.78 -38.05
N ILE A 146 33.27 19.19 -37.55
CA ILE A 146 34.46 18.90 -38.36
C ILE A 146 34.13 17.87 -39.43
N SER A 147 33.43 16.78 -39.07
CA SER A 147 33.02 15.73 -40.00
C SER A 147 32.17 16.28 -41.15
N VAL A 148 31.14 17.08 -40.83
CA VAL A 148 30.28 17.72 -41.84
C VAL A 148 31.09 18.64 -42.77
N ASN A 149 31.95 19.49 -42.21
CA ASN A 149 32.78 20.39 -43.01
C ASN A 149 33.76 19.64 -43.92
N MET A 150 34.36 18.55 -43.43
CA MET A 150 35.24 17.70 -44.24
C MET A 150 34.48 17.06 -45.41
N LEU A 151 33.25 16.60 -45.16
CA LEU A 151 32.39 15.99 -46.19
C LEU A 151 31.95 17.01 -47.27
N ILE A 152 31.66 18.24 -46.86
CA ILE A 152 31.39 19.36 -47.79
C ILE A 152 32.63 19.65 -48.64
N TYR A 153 33.81 19.72 -48.03
CA TYR A 153 35.06 20.03 -48.74
C TYR A 153 35.43 18.94 -49.75
N LEU A 154 35.25 17.67 -49.39
CA LEU A 154 35.42 16.53 -50.30
C LEU A 154 34.47 16.60 -51.51
N ASN A 155 33.19 16.90 -51.30
CA ASN A 155 32.22 17.10 -52.40
C ASN A 155 32.51 18.33 -53.28
N PHE A 156 33.35 19.25 -52.82
CA PHE A 156 33.73 20.43 -53.62
C PHE A 156 34.98 20.17 -54.48
N ILE A 157 35.82 19.21 -54.05
CA ILE A 157 37.09 18.87 -54.71
C ILE A 157 36.93 17.69 -55.69
N PHE A 158 35.97 16.81 -55.46
CA PHE A 158 35.62 15.68 -56.34
C PHE A 158 34.28 15.93 -57.04
#